data_AF-A0A8C5BP14-F1
#
_entry.id   AF-A0A8C5BP14-F1
#
_cell.length_a   1.000
_cell.length_b   1.000
_cell.length_c   1.000
_cell.angle_alpha   90.00
_cell.angle_beta   90.00
_cell.angle_gamma   90.00
#
_symmetry.space_group_name_H-M   'P 1'
#
loop_
_entity.id
_entity.type
_entity.pdbx_description
1 polymer ?
#
loop_
_entity_poly.entity_id
_entity_poly.type
_entity_poly.pdbx_seq_one_letter_code
_entity_poly.pdbx_strand_id
1 'polypeptide(L)'
;MPLFFKKRKPSDESKRRLEYQLCLVQPLSILQSIGDLQHLQTLNVKGKQCLCLLTGNCLKELPESVGSMRSLRTLDISDNEIRQLPKNLGKIKTLESLTLDATMMSYPPASVCTGGTETVQQFLCDELGEEYCPPSQYLLPVLENDCCKSNEDAVDSTELVWQTKFNDYAKRKEQKQQEKLAFERQLDERQKEHTHLLFMNNSHKEDVLNSVKLERERLDQGLSQQQRALEADRVLILARVRKAEEDVSSRVSSMLMDNTRYLHTRHRQSFSSGRFHPKRPTMRLKTHHNTRVYVGTLFYFSMESLDRRFDQVLSLQLLDKSKAISQILQEEEMQKAAFEALQLQKDSVHGYIRSQIKLIEGELMQLTNLEVKRRNLDTENLQVVLGDQRTALSDLLQQLLKQKDQREQELRQVLVEMELKSESNQQNYWMIQYQRLLDAKPLSLRMQEAGLEKELVNLLCKLSAQHHMPTLAHHRVTTKTLRHMSASDLRKVRASKAVCQQEEETVGAEAVTPSAPLFPDSPLRSEVAAAYPSPPHTPVTPSASGSMDPGSSECVVCMERGSQVIFLPCGHVCCCLVCNDALLNCPLCRSNIAQRVRLFQG
;
A
#
# COMPACT_ATOMS: atom_id res chain seq x y z
N MET A 1 20.28 -26.07 5.12
CA MET A 1 19.78 -24.69 4.97
C MET A 1 18.56 -24.69 4.06
N PRO A 2 17.42 -24.09 4.46
CA PRO A 2 16.34 -23.76 3.54
C PRO A 2 16.45 -22.30 3.04
N LEU A 3 16.25 -22.07 1.75
CA LEU A 3 16.27 -20.72 1.17
C LEU A 3 14.91 -20.04 1.36
N PHE A 4 14.83 -19.10 2.31
CA PHE A 4 13.64 -18.27 2.51
C PHE A 4 13.41 -17.32 1.33
N PHE A 5 12.50 -17.70 0.42
CA PHE A 5 11.88 -16.76 -0.52
C PHE A 5 10.99 -15.77 0.24
N LYS A 6 11.60 -14.75 0.84
CA LYS A 6 10.89 -13.58 1.34
C LYS A 6 10.14 -12.94 0.17
N LYS A 7 8.80 -13.00 0.20
CA LYS A 7 7.97 -12.08 -0.61
C LYS A 7 8.48 -10.67 -0.37
N ARG A 8 9.01 -10.01 -1.40
CA ARG A 8 9.30 -8.57 -1.32
C ARG A 8 7.97 -7.84 -1.16
N LYS A 9 7.60 -7.52 0.08
CA LYS A 9 6.72 -6.38 0.35
C LYS A 9 7.33 -5.17 -0.38
N PRO A 10 6.54 -4.25 -0.95
CA PRO A 10 7.06 -2.94 -1.35
C PRO A 10 7.85 -2.37 -0.18
N SER A 11 9.07 -1.87 -0.42
CA SER A 11 9.81 -1.25 0.69
C SER A 11 9.03 -0.03 1.17
N ASP A 12 9.22 0.35 2.43
CA ASP A 12 8.61 1.58 2.94
C ASP A 12 9.11 2.80 2.16
N GLU A 13 10.27 2.73 1.50
CA GLU A 13 10.74 3.74 0.55
C GLU A 13 9.96 3.73 -0.80
N SER A 14 9.57 2.57 -1.33
CA SER A 14 8.67 2.50 -2.49
C SER A 14 7.28 3.06 -2.18
N LYS A 15 6.75 2.77 -0.98
CA LYS A 15 5.51 3.37 -0.48
C LYS A 15 5.65 4.88 -0.32
N ARG A 16 6.67 5.33 0.43
CA ARG A 16 6.96 6.75 0.63
C ARG A 16 7.15 7.49 -0.69
N ARG A 17 7.72 6.88 -1.73
CA ARG A 17 7.81 7.52 -3.06
C ARG A 17 6.44 7.71 -3.73
N LEU A 18 5.54 6.73 -3.66
CA LEU A 18 4.16 6.87 -4.15
C LEU A 18 3.36 7.87 -3.30
N GLU A 19 3.49 7.81 -1.98
CA GLU A 19 2.84 8.71 -1.02
C GLU A 19 3.35 10.16 -1.19
N TYR A 20 4.65 10.36 -1.43
CA TYR A 20 5.27 11.66 -1.72
C TYR A 20 4.89 12.18 -3.12
N GLN A 21 4.72 11.32 -4.12
CA GLN A 21 4.20 11.72 -5.43
C GLN A 21 2.72 12.11 -5.38
N LEU A 22 1.90 11.43 -4.56
CA LEU A 22 0.53 11.87 -4.25
C LEU A 22 0.52 13.20 -3.47
N CYS A 23 1.45 13.39 -2.53
CA CYS A 23 1.58 14.62 -1.75
C CYS A 23 2.10 15.83 -2.56
N LEU A 24 2.66 15.61 -3.75
CA LEU A 24 3.09 16.67 -4.67
C LEU A 24 1.93 17.22 -5.53
N VAL A 25 0.77 16.56 -5.55
CA VAL A 25 -0.44 17.12 -6.16
C VAL A 25 -1.03 18.14 -5.19
N GLN A 26 -1.03 19.43 -5.55
CA GLN A 26 -1.67 20.46 -4.74
C GLN A 26 -3.16 20.12 -4.53
N PRO A 27 -3.66 19.96 -3.30
CA PRO A 27 -5.07 19.59 -3.09
C PRO A 27 -6.05 20.63 -3.63
N LEU A 28 -5.63 21.90 -3.77
CA LEU A 28 -6.44 22.99 -4.34
C LEU A 28 -7.01 22.65 -5.73
N SER A 29 -6.25 21.98 -6.60
CA SER A 29 -6.73 21.68 -7.97
C SER A 29 -7.78 20.57 -8.00
N ILE A 30 -7.71 19.62 -7.06
CA ILE A 30 -8.74 18.58 -6.92
C ILE A 30 -10.01 19.18 -6.33
N LEU A 31 -9.88 20.07 -5.33
CA LEU A 31 -11.04 20.67 -4.67
C LEU A 31 -11.90 21.53 -5.60
N GLN A 32 -11.31 22.28 -6.54
CA GLN A 32 -12.10 23.10 -7.48
C GLN A 32 -13.11 22.28 -8.30
N SER A 33 -12.74 21.07 -8.76
CA SER A 33 -13.59 20.18 -9.58
C SER A 33 -14.63 19.37 -8.78
N ILE A 34 -14.71 19.49 -7.45
CA ILE A 34 -15.73 18.78 -6.66
C ILE A 34 -17.15 19.24 -7.03
N GLY A 35 -17.31 20.51 -7.42
CA GLY A 35 -18.62 21.09 -7.78
C GLY A 35 -19.30 20.47 -9.01
N ASP A 36 -18.57 19.75 -9.85
CA ASP A 36 -19.12 19.06 -11.03
C ASP A 36 -19.93 17.80 -10.65
N LEU A 37 -19.79 17.32 -9.41
CA LEU A 37 -20.41 16.09 -8.89
C LEU A 37 -21.87 16.30 -8.46
N GLN A 38 -22.70 16.84 -9.35
CA GLN A 38 -24.08 17.28 -9.09
C GLN A 38 -25.02 16.21 -8.50
N HIS A 39 -24.69 14.93 -8.65
CA HIS A 39 -25.46 13.76 -8.20
C HIS A 39 -24.98 13.17 -6.86
N LEU A 40 -23.89 13.69 -6.28
CA LEU A 40 -23.25 13.12 -5.09
C LEU A 40 -24.03 13.47 -3.82
N GLN A 41 -24.43 12.45 -3.05
CA GLN A 41 -25.32 12.58 -1.88
C GLN A 41 -24.59 12.67 -0.53
N THR A 42 -23.36 12.15 -0.45
CA THR A 42 -22.55 12.11 0.77
C THR A 42 -21.11 12.49 0.48
N LEU A 43 -20.67 13.63 1.01
CA LEU A 43 -19.30 14.11 0.94
C LEU A 43 -18.69 14.10 2.35
N ASN A 44 -17.80 13.14 2.61
CA ASN A 44 -17.01 13.11 3.85
C ASN A 44 -15.56 13.50 3.53
N VAL A 45 -15.08 14.56 4.18
CA VAL A 45 -13.74 15.14 4.02
C VAL A 45 -13.02 15.22 5.38
N LYS A 46 -13.37 14.34 6.33
CA LYS A 46 -12.88 14.39 7.71
C LYS A 46 -11.34 14.32 7.79
N GLY A 47 -10.75 15.24 8.54
CA GLY A 47 -9.31 15.31 8.75
C GLY A 47 -8.79 14.20 9.67
N LYS A 48 -8.24 13.12 9.11
CA LYS A 48 -7.68 12.05 9.95
C LYS A 48 -6.40 12.50 10.67
N GLN A 49 -6.51 12.76 11.97
CA GLN A 49 -5.36 12.81 12.89
C GLN A 49 -4.78 11.39 13.09
N CYS A 50 -4.16 10.85 12.04
CA CYS A 50 -3.49 9.57 12.07
C CYS A 50 -2.11 9.72 12.75
N LEU A 51 -1.75 8.82 13.66
CA LEU A 51 -0.45 8.85 14.36
C LEU A 51 0.75 8.49 13.44
N CYS A 52 0.51 8.25 12.15
CA CYS A 52 1.52 8.07 11.12
C CYS A 52 1.77 9.42 10.42
N LEU A 53 3.00 9.93 10.57
CA LEU A 53 3.44 11.27 10.17
C LEU A 53 2.97 11.76 8.77
N LEU A 54 2.53 13.03 8.75
CA LEU A 54 2.46 13.95 7.60
C LEU A 54 1.27 13.89 6.61
N THR A 55 0.16 13.20 6.90
CA THR A 55 -1.07 13.29 6.07
C THR A 55 -2.36 13.49 6.87
N GLY A 56 -2.44 14.63 7.58
CA GLY A 56 -3.74 15.22 7.92
C GLY A 56 -4.28 16.02 6.72
N ASN A 57 -5.59 15.96 6.46
CA ASN A 57 -6.23 16.90 5.53
C ASN A 57 -6.32 18.27 6.22
N CYS A 58 -5.25 19.07 6.16
CA CYS A 58 -5.25 20.44 6.67
C CYS A 58 -5.92 21.39 5.66
N LEU A 59 -7.19 21.12 5.30
CA LEU A 59 -7.96 22.01 4.44
C LEU A 59 -8.26 23.30 5.20
N LYS A 60 -7.89 24.44 4.61
CA LYS A 60 -8.03 25.77 5.24
C LYS A 60 -9.29 26.51 4.80
N GLU A 61 -9.76 26.17 3.60
CA GLU A 61 -10.87 26.80 2.89
C GLU A 61 -11.62 25.71 2.11
N LEU A 62 -12.94 25.86 2.01
CA LEU A 62 -13.81 25.00 1.20
C LEU A 62 -14.20 25.80 -0.07
N PRO A 63 -14.00 25.26 -1.28
CA PRO A 63 -14.17 26.01 -2.51
C PRO A 63 -15.64 26.33 -2.78
N GLU A 64 -15.89 27.49 -3.38
CA GLU A 64 -17.25 27.94 -3.73
C GLU A 64 -18.02 26.96 -4.62
N SER A 65 -17.32 26.16 -5.43
CA SER A 65 -17.91 25.16 -6.33
C SER A 65 -18.68 24.06 -5.61
N VAL A 66 -18.44 23.81 -4.31
CA VAL A 66 -19.25 22.88 -3.49
C VAL A 66 -20.74 23.25 -3.51
N GLY A 67 -21.07 24.55 -3.59
CA GLY A 67 -22.45 25.03 -3.69
C GLY A 67 -23.20 24.64 -4.98
N SER A 68 -22.51 24.06 -5.97
CA SER A 68 -23.13 23.54 -7.21
C SER A 68 -23.71 22.13 -7.07
N MET A 69 -23.40 21.40 -5.99
CA MET A 69 -23.85 20.01 -5.79
C MET A 69 -25.32 19.93 -5.33
N ARG A 70 -26.25 19.97 -6.29
CA ARG A 70 -27.71 20.00 -6.05
C ARG A 70 -28.28 18.79 -5.29
N SER A 71 -27.58 17.67 -5.24
CA SER A 71 -28.05 16.41 -4.62
C SER A 71 -27.44 16.10 -3.24
N LEU A 72 -26.60 16.98 -2.69
CA LEU A 72 -25.81 16.70 -1.49
C LEU A 72 -26.66 16.74 -0.22
N ARG A 73 -26.88 15.56 0.40
CA ARG A 73 -27.63 15.40 1.66
C ARG A 73 -26.75 15.49 2.90
N THR A 74 -25.50 15.05 2.82
CA THR A 74 -24.63 14.87 3.99
C THR A 74 -23.23 15.38 3.71
N LEU A 75 -22.75 16.31 4.56
CA LEU A 75 -21.44 16.94 4.46
C LEU A 75 -20.70 16.87 5.80
N ASP A 76 -19.59 16.14 5.83
CA ASP A 76 -18.70 16.08 6.99
C ASP A 76 -17.36 16.73 6.65
N ILE A 77 -17.04 17.81 7.38
CA ILE A 77 -15.79 18.57 7.26
C ILE A 77 -15.05 18.68 8.61
N SER A 78 -15.38 17.83 9.58
CA SER A 78 -14.75 17.81 10.91
C SER A 78 -13.24 17.48 10.85
N ASP A 79 -12.49 17.90 11.89
CA ASP A 79 -11.03 17.78 12.03
C ASP A 79 -10.19 18.50 10.93
N ASN A 80 -10.74 19.50 10.24
CA ASN A 80 -10.01 20.33 9.25
C ASN A 80 -9.65 21.72 9.82
N GLU A 81 -8.74 22.46 9.16
CA GLU A 81 -8.38 23.85 9.50
C GLU A 81 -9.35 24.90 8.90
N ILE A 82 -10.58 24.52 8.52
CA ILE A 82 -11.52 25.39 7.80
C ILE A 82 -12.03 26.50 8.71
N ARG A 83 -11.76 27.76 8.33
CA ARG A 83 -12.19 28.95 9.09
C ARG A 83 -13.41 29.65 8.50
N GLN A 84 -13.75 29.38 7.24
CA GLN A 84 -14.83 30.04 6.52
C GLN A 84 -15.58 29.04 5.64
N LEU A 85 -16.91 29.05 5.71
CA LEU A 85 -17.78 28.38 4.73
C LEU A 85 -18.10 29.32 3.56
N PRO A 86 -18.08 28.84 2.30
CA PRO A 86 -18.50 29.63 1.15
C PRO A 86 -19.99 29.91 1.20
N LYS A 87 -20.41 31.16 0.96
CA LYS A 87 -21.84 31.56 0.98
C LYS A 87 -22.70 30.69 0.06
N ASN A 88 -22.14 30.26 -1.08
CA ASN A 88 -22.80 29.37 -2.04
C ASN A 88 -23.30 28.02 -1.45
N LEU A 89 -22.86 27.61 -0.26
CA LEU A 89 -23.41 26.42 0.42
C LEU A 89 -24.92 26.55 0.71
N GLY A 90 -25.43 27.78 0.92
CA GLY A 90 -26.87 28.05 1.10
C GLY A 90 -27.75 27.73 -0.12
N LYS A 91 -27.14 27.44 -1.28
CA LYS A 91 -27.86 27.00 -2.49
C LYS A 91 -28.21 25.51 -2.48
N ILE A 92 -27.66 24.73 -1.55
CA ILE A 92 -27.91 23.29 -1.42
C ILE A 92 -29.17 23.05 -0.57
N LYS A 93 -30.34 23.16 -1.20
CA LYS A 93 -31.66 22.93 -0.55
C LYS A 93 -31.92 21.46 -0.16
N THR A 94 -30.98 20.55 -0.46
CA THR A 94 -31.04 19.10 -0.17
C THR A 94 -30.22 18.67 1.05
N LEU A 95 -29.45 19.57 1.68
CA LEU A 95 -28.52 19.20 2.76
C LEU A 95 -29.26 18.94 4.09
N GLU A 96 -29.30 17.67 4.49
CA GLU A 96 -29.93 17.15 5.71
C GLU A 96 -29.00 17.18 6.93
N SER A 97 -27.68 17.05 6.72
CA SER A 97 -26.69 17.04 7.80
C SER A 97 -25.36 17.68 7.40
N LEU A 98 -24.88 18.57 8.27
CA LEU A 98 -23.59 19.26 8.19
C LEU A 98 -22.85 19.11 9.52
N THR A 99 -21.66 18.49 9.51
CA THR A 99 -20.80 18.34 10.69
C THR A 99 -19.50 19.12 10.54
N LEU A 100 -19.24 20.02 11.49
CA LEU A 100 -18.12 20.97 11.49
C LEU A 100 -17.72 21.38 12.92
N ASP A 101 -16.50 21.90 13.07
CA ASP A 101 -15.94 22.30 14.36
C ASP A 101 -16.22 23.78 14.65
N ALA A 102 -17.32 24.03 15.37
CA ALA A 102 -17.83 25.38 15.68
C ALA A 102 -16.81 26.32 16.34
N THR A 103 -15.78 25.80 17.02
CA THR A 103 -14.72 26.57 17.67
C THR A 103 -13.64 27.09 16.72
N MET A 104 -13.54 26.56 15.50
CA MET A 104 -12.56 26.99 14.49
C MET A 104 -13.14 27.96 13.46
N MET A 105 -14.46 28.10 13.40
CA MET A 105 -15.17 28.92 12.42
C MET A 105 -15.13 30.41 12.78
N SER A 106 -14.70 31.21 11.80
CA SER A 106 -14.81 32.68 11.78
C SER A 106 -16.04 33.14 10.98
N TYR A 107 -16.49 32.34 10.01
CA TYR A 107 -17.72 32.57 9.24
C TYR A 107 -18.36 31.24 8.82
N PRO A 108 -19.65 30.96 9.14
CA PRO A 108 -20.53 31.74 10.02
C PRO A 108 -19.99 31.81 11.47
N PRO A 109 -20.53 32.71 12.32
CA PRO A 109 -20.06 32.86 13.69
C PRO A 109 -20.37 31.61 14.54
N ALA A 110 -19.49 31.31 15.50
CA ALA A 110 -19.56 30.09 16.31
C ALA A 110 -20.93 29.84 16.98
N SER A 111 -21.67 30.89 17.36
CA SER A 111 -23.03 30.79 17.91
C SER A 111 -24.06 30.22 16.94
N VAL A 112 -23.91 30.48 15.64
CA VAL A 112 -24.74 29.89 14.57
C VAL A 112 -24.31 28.45 14.30
N CYS A 113 -22.99 28.18 14.32
CA CYS A 113 -22.46 26.82 14.21
C CYS A 113 -22.95 25.88 15.33
N THR A 114 -23.14 26.39 16.56
CA THR A 114 -23.69 25.60 17.68
C THR A 114 -25.18 25.30 17.58
N GLY A 115 -25.94 25.97 16.69
CA GLY A 115 -27.37 25.71 16.50
C GLY A 115 -27.69 24.51 15.60
N GLY A 116 -26.69 23.93 14.93
CA GLY A 116 -26.84 22.77 14.05
C GLY A 116 -27.02 23.15 12.57
N THR A 117 -27.32 22.13 11.74
CA THR A 117 -27.36 22.27 10.27
C THR A 117 -28.39 23.29 9.80
N GLU A 118 -29.59 23.28 10.39
CA GLU A 118 -30.69 24.18 10.02
C GLU A 118 -30.33 25.66 10.26
N THR A 119 -29.82 26.03 11.43
CA THR A 119 -29.45 27.43 11.72
C THR A 119 -28.27 27.91 10.87
N VAL A 120 -27.35 27.01 10.51
CA VAL A 120 -26.24 27.31 9.58
C VAL A 120 -26.78 27.54 8.16
N GLN A 121 -27.74 26.73 7.69
CA GLN A 121 -28.37 26.97 6.38
C GLN A 121 -29.18 28.26 6.37
N GLN A 122 -30.03 28.50 7.37
CA GLN A 122 -30.86 29.71 7.49
C GLN A 122 -30.00 30.98 7.40
N PHE A 123 -28.93 31.07 8.21
CA PHE A 123 -27.98 32.19 8.15
C PHE A 123 -27.32 32.37 6.77
N LEU A 124 -27.01 31.26 6.07
CA LEU A 124 -26.42 31.31 4.73
C LEU A 124 -27.44 31.65 3.63
N CYS A 125 -28.73 31.37 3.84
CA CYS A 125 -29.82 31.77 2.95
C CYS A 125 -30.15 33.27 3.14
N ASP A 126 -30.23 33.74 4.39
CA ASP A 126 -30.41 35.16 4.73
C ASP A 126 -29.29 36.03 4.13
N GLU A 127 -28.02 35.60 4.27
CA GLU A 127 -26.83 36.25 3.68
C GLU A 127 -26.76 36.17 2.13
N LEU A 128 -27.66 35.41 1.49
CA LEU A 128 -27.86 35.38 0.04
C LEU A 128 -29.13 36.11 -0.43
N GLY A 129 -30.05 36.47 0.48
CA GLY A 129 -31.38 37.00 0.15
C GLY A 129 -32.35 35.94 -0.40
N GLU A 130 -32.14 34.66 -0.06
CA GLU A 130 -32.94 33.51 -0.51
C GLU A 130 -33.79 32.95 0.63
N GLU A 131 -35.01 32.48 0.35
CA GLU A 131 -35.85 31.85 1.37
C GLU A 131 -35.35 30.42 1.70
N TYR A 132 -35.18 30.15 3.00
CA TYR A 132 -34.78 28.83 3.50
C TYR A 132 -35.91 27.81 3.30
N CYS A 133 -35.66 26.77 2.50
CA CYS A 133 -36.54 25.62 2.36
C CYS A 133 -35.90 24.42 3.08
N PRO A 134 -36.54 23.82 4.10
CA PRO A 134 -36.02 22.61 4.72
C PRO A 134 -36.05 21.43 3.72
N PRO A 135 -35.08 20.48 3.77
CA PRO A 135 -34.95 19.41 2.78
C PRO A 135 -36.21 18.56 2.58
N SER A 136 -37.06 18.43 3.60
CA SER A 136 -38.34 17.70 3.54
C SER A 136 -39.39 18.34 2.62
N GLN A 137 -39.21 19.59 2.20
CA GLN A 137 -40.07 20.29 1.23
C GLN A 137 -39.47 20.31 -0.19
N TYR A 138 -38.20 19.94 -0.36
CA TYR A 138 -37.52 20.00 -1.64
C TYR A 138 -37.67 18.68 -2.43
N LEU A 139 -38.73 18.59 -3.23
CA LEU A 139 -38.87 17.54 -4.24
C LEU A 139 -37.81 17.71 -5.33
N LEU A 140 -37.08 16.63 -5.63
CA LEU A 140 -36.16 16.58 -6.77
C LEU A 140 -36.96 16.68 -8.10
N PRO A 141 -36.70 17.66 -8.99
CA PRO A 141 -37.45 17.84 -10.25
C PRO A 141 -37.12 16.79 -11.34
N VAL A 142 -37.32 15.51 -11.03
CA VAL A 142 -36.91 14.36 -11.87
C VAL A 142 -38.08 13.73 -12.64
N LEU A 143 -39.33 14.20 -12.42
CA LEU A 143 -40.54 13.57 -12.94
C LEU A 143 -41.58 14.51 -13.59
N GLU A 144 -41.26 15.79 -13.80
CA GLU A 144 -42.18 16.75 -14.47
C GLU A 144 -41.52 17.41 -15.68
N ASN A 145 -42.35 17.71 -16.70
CA ASN A 145 -42.04 18.05 -18.10
C ASN A 145 -41.47 16.90 -18.97
N ASP A 146 -42.03 16.56 -20.14
CA ASP A 146 -43.32 16.94 -20.76
C ASP A 146 -43.76 15.80 -21.71
N CYS A 147 -44.97 15.24 -21.52
CA CYS A 147 -45.48 14.21 -22.43
C CYS A 147 -47.01 14.21 -22.60
N CYS A 148 -47.57 15.36 -23.00
CA CYS A 148 -48.95 15.45 -23.49
C CYS A 148 -48.98 15.85 -24.98
N LYS A 149 -48.64 14.88 -25.86
CA LYS A 149 -49.10 14.79 -27.25
C LYS A 149 -48.88 13.38 -27.80
N SER A 150 -49.99 12.68 -27.99
CA SER A 150 -50.22 11.55 -28.90
C SER A 150 -49.03 11.01 -29.70
N ASN A 151 -48.63 9.78 -29.42
CA ASN A 151 -48.79 8.66 -30.36
C ASN A 151 -48.76 7.33 -29.57
N GLU A 152 -49.64 6.41 -29.94
CA GLU A 152 -49.60 5.02 -29.44
C GLU A 152 -48.61 4.18 -30.29
N ASP A 153 -48.48 2.89 -29.97
CA ASP A 153 -47.71 1.88 -30.70
C ASP A 153 -46.18 2.06 -30.81
N ALA A 154 -45.43 1.58 -29.79
CA ALA A 154 -44.13 0.86 -29.94
C ALA A 154 -43.37 0.54 -28.63
N VAL A 155 -43.79 1.05 -27.46
CA VAL A 155 -42.96 1.06 -26.24
C VAL A 155 -43.52 0.18 -25.11
N ASP A 156 -43.37 -1.14 -25.25
CA ASP A 156 -43.72 -2.13 -24.19
C ASP A 156 -42.62 -3.22 -24.07
N SER A 157 -42.22 -3.82 -25.20
CA SER A 157 -41.16 -4.84 -25.28
C SER A 157 -39.81 -4.44 -24.65
N THR A 158 -39.50 -3.14 -24.54
CA THR A 158 -38.22 -2.69 -23.96
C THR A 158 -38.22 -2.72 -22.44
N GLU A 159 -39.35 -2.40 -21.80
CA GLU A 159 -39.44 -2.33 -20.34
C GLU A 159 -39.49 -3.75 -19.73
N LEU A 160 -40.28 -4.65 -20.32
CA LEU A 160 -40.35 -6.05 -19.89
C LEU A 160 -38.98 -6.75 -19.95
N VAL A 161 -38.14 -6.41 -20.95
CA VAL A 161 -36.75 -6.90 -21.06
C VAL A 161 -35.85 -6.35 -19.94
N TRP A 162 -36.02 -5.08 -19.54
CA TRP A 162 -35.29 -4.50 -18.42
C TRP A 162 -35.71 -5.10 -17.07
N GLN A 163 -37.02 -5.25 -16.84
CA GLN A 163 -37.55 -5.91 -15.64
C GLN A 163 -37.04 -7.36 -15.55
N THR A 164 -37.01 -8.10 -16.66
CA THR A 164 -36.44 -9.45 -16.72
C THR A 164 -34.95 -9.48 -16.37
N LYS A 165 -34.13 -8.59 -16.96
CA LYS A 165 -32.70 -8.45 -16.63
C LYS A 165 -32.45 -8.11 -15.16
N PHE A 166 -33.27 -7.24 -14.57
CA PHE A 166 -33.16 -6.85 -13.17
C PHE A 166 -33.47 -8.02 -12.23
N ASN A 167 -34.51 -8.80 -12.54
CA ASN A 167 -34.86 -10.02 -11.81
C ASN A 167 -33.78 -11.11 -11.92
N ASP A 168 -33.16 -11.28 -13.08
CA ASP A 168 -32.02 -12.18 -13.27
C ASP A 168 -30.77 -11.73 -12.48
N TYR A 169 -30.50 -10.42 -12.43
CA TYR A 169 -29.42 -9.86 -11.61
C TYR A 169 -29.67 -10.09 -10.12
N ALA A 170 -30.90 -9.85 -9.65
CA ALA A 170 -31.31 -10.10 -8.26
C ALA A 170 -31.11 -11.57 -7.88
N LYS A 171 -31.57 -12.52 -8.71
CA LYS A 171 -31.37 -13.96 -8.49
C LYS A 171 -29.89 -14.36 -8.44
N ARG A 172 -29.06 -13.86 -9.37
CA ARG A 172 -27.61 -14.16 -9.37
C ARG A 172 -26.89 -13.60 -8.13
N LYS A 173 -27.30 -12.40 -7.68
CA LYS A 173 -26.78 -11.78 -6.45
C LYS A 173 -27.18 -12.59 -5.21
N GLU A 174 -28.44 -13.00 -5.12
CA GLU A 174 -28.93 -13.86 -4.03
C GLU A 174 -28.23 -15.22 -4.03
N GLN A 175 -28.12 -15.88 -5.18
CA GLN A 175 -27.42 -17.16 -5.29
C GLN A 175 -25.97 -17.06 -4.81
N LYS A 176 -25.20 -16.05 -5.26
CA LYS A 176 -23.83 -15.82 -4.76
C LYS A 176 -23.78 -15.56 -3.24
N GLN A 177 -24.80 -14.92 -2.68
CA GLN A 177 -24.90 -14.70 -1.23
C GLN A 177 -25.19 -16.01 -0.47
N GLN A 178 -26.04 -16.89 -1.02
CA GLN A 178 -26.29 -18.22 -0.47
C GLN A 178 -25.05 -19.13 -0.58
N GLU A 179 -24.35 -19.11 -1.72
CA GLU A 179 -23.08 -19.83 -1.93
C GLU A 179 -21.99 -19.38 -0.94
N LYS A 180 -21.86 -18.07 -0.70
CA LYS A 180 -20.96 -17.51 0.33
C LYS A 180 -21.31 -18.02 1.73
N LEU A 181 -22.58 -17.97 2.11
CA LEU A 181 -23.05 -18.45 3.42
C LEU A 181 -22.86 -19.97 3.60
N ALA A 182 -22.99 -20.75 2.53
CA ALA A 182 -22.68 -22.19 2.55
C ALA A 182 -21.18 -22.45 2.76
N PHE A 183 -20.32 -21.70 2.07
CA PHE A 183 -18.86 -21.78 2.24
C PHE A 183 -18.41 -21.36 3.65
N GLU A 184 -18.99 -20.30 4.21
CA GLU A 184 -18.71 -19.85 5.59
C GLU A 184 -19.11 -20.92 6.63
N ARG A 185 -20.27 -21.56 6.48
CA ARG A 185 -20.68 -22.70 7.33
C ARG A 185 -19.72 -23.88 7.23
N GLN A 186 -19.30 -24.25 6.02
CA GLN A 186 -18.36 -25.36 5.82
C GLN A 186 -16.97 -25.05 6.42
N LEU A 187 -16.55 -23.78 6.40
CA LEU A 187 -15.32 -23.35 7.06
C LEU A 187 -15.42 -23.48 8.59
N ASP A 188 -16.54 -23.05 9.18
CA ASP A 188 -16.82 -23.18 10.62
C ASP A 188 -16.90 -24.64 11.07
N GLU A 189 -17.53 -25.52 10.28
CA GLU A 189 -17.59 -26.96 10.55
C GLU A 189 -16.19 -27.58 10.55
N ARG A 190 -15.37 -27.27 9.54
CA ARG A 190 -13.98 -27.75 9.45
C ARG A 190 -13.08 -27.22 10.58
N GLN A 191 -13.36 -26.02 11.10
CA GLN A 191 -12.70 -25.50 12.30
C GLN A 191 -13.16 -26.22 13.58
N LYS A 192 -14.45 -26.58 13.69
CA LYS A 192 -14.98 -27.39 14.81
C LYS A 192 -14.41 -28.81 14.80
N GLU A 193 -14.31 -29.44 13.63
CA GLU A 193 -13.63 -30.73 13.44
C GLU A 193 -12.18 -30.68 13.91
N HIS A 194 -11.40 -29.71 13.41
CA HIS A 194 -9.98 -29.59 13.76
C HIS A 194 -9.76 -29.27 15.25
N THR A 195 -10.57 -28.38 15.84
CA THR A 195 -10.48 -28.10 17.29
C THR A 195 -10.89 -29.29 18.16
N HIS A 196 -11.88 -30.09 17.74
CA HIS A 196 -12.24 -31.34 18.40
C HIS A 196 -11.13 -32.40 18.32
N LEU A 197 -10.48 -32.54 17.16
CA LEU A 197 -9.33 -33.44 16.98
C LEU A 197 -8.12 -33.01 17.83
N LEU A 198 -7.84 -31.70 17.91
CA LEU A 198 -6.80 -31.15 18.79
C LEU A 198 -7.11 -31.43 20.27
N PHE A 199 -8.38 -31.29 20.70
CA PHE A 199 -8.79 -31.62 22.07
C PHE A 199 -8.59 -33.12 22.38
N MET A 200 -9.05 -34.01 21.50
CA MET A 200 -8.87 -35.46 21.63
C MET A 200 -7.39 -35.86 21.71
N ASN A 201 -6.54 -35.28 20.86
CA ASN A 201 -5.10 -35.54 20.84
C ASN A 201 -4.40 -35.00 22.10
N ASN A 202 -4.79 -33.82 22.60
CA ASN A 202 -4.28 -33.29 23.86
C ASN A 202 -4.68 -34.17 25.07
N SER A 203 -5.94 -34.61 25.16
CA SER A 203 -6.39 -35.54 26.20
C SER A 203 -5.57 -36.83 26.17
N HIS A 204 -5.44 -37.48 25.00
CA HIS A 204 -4.67 -38.71 24.85
C HIS A 204 -3.18 -38.52 25.21
N LYS A 205 -2.60 -37.36 24.87
CA LYS A 205 -1.24 -37.00 25.27
C LYS A 205 -1.10 -36.83 26.79
N GLU A 206 -2.08 -36.24 27.46
CA GLU A 206 -2.11 -36.13 28.93
C GLU A 206 -2.26 -37.51 29.58
N ASP A 207 -3.12 -38.40 29.07
CA ASP A 207 -3.25 -39.79 29.53
C ASP A 207 -1.93 -40.55 29.42
N VAL A 208 -1.23 -40.44 28.28
CA VAL A 208 0.09 -41.07 28.07
C VAL A 208 1.16 -40.46 28.99
N LEU A 209 1.17 -39.14 29.19
CA LEU A 209 2.10 -38.48 30.12
C LEU A 209 1.85 -38.91 31.57
N ASN A 210 0.60 -39.04 31.99
CA ASN A 210 0.22 -39.52 33.32
C ASN A 210 0.62 -41.00 33.52
N SER A 211 0.42 -41.84 32.50
CA SER A 211 0.86 -43.25 32.53
C SER A 211 2.38 -43.39 32.63
N VAL A 212 3.14 -42.66 31.80
CA VAL A 212 4.62 -42.64 31.85
C VAL A 212 5.13 -42.09 33.18
N LYS A 213 4.46 -41.08 33.75
CA LYS A 213 4.78 -40.55 35.09
C LYS A 213 4.56 -41.62 36.18
N LEU A 214 3.44 -42.34 36.15
CA LEU A 214 3.11 -43.37 37.13
C LEU A 214 4.11 -44.54 37.12
N GLU A 215 4.47 -45.05 35.94
CA GLU A 215 5.48 -46.10 35.82
C GLU A 215 6.88 -45.61 36.21
N ARG A 216 7.20 -44.32 35.99
CA ARG A 216 8.44 -43.74 36.52
C ARG A 216 8.43 -43.68 38.06
N GLU A 217 7.37 -43.19 38.68
CA GLU A 217 7.25 -43.15 40.14
C GLU A 217 7.33 -44.56 40.75
N ARG A 218 6.78 -45.57 40.07
CA ARG A 218 6.89 -46.98 40.45
C ARG A 218 8.33 -47.52 40.34
N LEU A 219 9.06 -47.18 39.28
CA LEU A 219 10.46 -47.55 39.10
C LEU A 219 11.37 -46.86 40.13
N ASP A 220 11.19 -45.57 40.36
CA ASP A 220 11.94 -44.79 41.36
C ASP A 220 11.67 -45.34 42.79
N GLN A 221 10.44 -45.79 43.09
CA GLN A 221 10.12 -46.53 44.31
C GLN A 221 10.81 -47.90 44.38
N GLY A 222 10.80 -48.68 43.30
CA GLY A 222 11.45 -49.99 43.23
C GLY A 222 12.96 -49.92 43.47
N LEU A 223 13.64 -48.98 42.79
CA LEU A 223 15.06 -48.68 43.00
C LEU A 223 15.32 -48.25 44.45
N SER A 224 14.47 -47.38 45.01
CA SER A 224 14.56 -46.94 46.41
C SER A 224 14.41 -48.10 47.41
N GLN A 225 13.58 -49.11 47.12
CA GLN A 225 13.44 -50.31 47.95
C GLN A 225 14.65 -51.23 47.83
N GLN A 226 15.13 -51.47 46.61
CA GLN A 226 16.31 -52.31 46.36
C GLN A 226 17.58 -51.70 46.99
N GLN A 227 17.76 -50.37 46.92
CA GLN A 227 18.87 -49.69 47.57
C GLN A 227 18.83 -49.85 49.10
N ARG A 228 17.66 -49.68 49.74
CA ARG A 228 17.52 -49.92 51.20
C ARG A 228 17.83 -51.36 51.59
N ALA A 229 17.44 -52.34 50.76
CA ALA A 229 17.77 -53.74 51.00
C ALA A 229 19.28 -54.00 50.93
N LEU A 230 19.95 -53.48 49.90
CA LEU A 230 21.42 -53.57 49.76
C LEU A 230 22.16 -52.84 50.89
N GLU A 231 21.65 -51.70 51.36
CA GLU A 231 22.20 -50.99 52.52
C GLU A 231 22.01 -51.78 53.83
N ALA A 232 20.87 -52.44 54.03
CA ALA A 232 20.63 -53.32 55.16
C ALA A 232 21.54 -54.56 55.16
N ASP A 233 21.70 -55.22 54.01
CA ASP A 233 22.63 -56.35 53.85
C ASP A 233 24.08 -55.93 54.07
N ARG A 234 24.48 -54.74 53.56
CA ARG A 234 25.81 -54.16 53.83
C ARG A 234 26.04 -53.94 55.33
N VAL A 235 25.05 -53.39 56.05
CA VAL A 235 25.13 -53.21 57.51
C VAL A 235 25.23 -54.55 58.24
N LEU A 236 24.47 -55.57 57.81
CA LEU A 236 24.53 -56.93 58.38
C LEU A 236 25.90 -57.59 58.15
N ILE A 237 26.49 -57.44 56.96
CA ILE A 237 27.84 -57.92 56.66
C ILE A 237 28.88 -57.19 57.52
N LEU A 238 28.81 -55.86 57.65
CA LEU A 238 29.70 -55.08 58.51
C LEU A 238 29.55 -55.39 60.01
N ALA A 239 28.38 -55.85 60.45
CA ALA A 239 28.19 -56.37 61.81
C ALA A 239 28.84 -57.75 61.99
N ARG A 240 28.70 -58.66 61.01
CA ARG A 240 29.37 -59.98 61.02
C ARG A 240 30.90 -59.87 60.99
N VAL A 241 31.44 -58.95 60.18
CA VAL A 241 32.89 -58.68 60.11
C VAL A 241 33.43 -58.18 61.44
N ARG A 242 32.82 -57.14 62.03
CA ARG A 242 33.26 -56.61 63.34
C ARG A 242 33.24 -57.66 64.45
N LYS A 243 32.20 -58.49 64.51
CA LYS A 243 32.17 -59.61 65.46
C LYS A 243 33.33 -60.59 65.23
N ALA A 244 33.64 -60.93 63.98
CA ALA A 244 34.79 -61.80 63.67
C ALA A 244 36.14 -61.15 64.04
N GLU A 245 36.27 -59.83 63.92
CA GLU A 245 37.44 -59.07 64.36
C GLU A 245 37.57 -59.07 65.90
N GLU A 246 36.46 -58.92 66.63
CA GLU A 246 36.39 -59.04 68.10
C GLU A 246 36.71 -60.47 68.58
N ASP A 247 36.16 -61.49 67.93
CA ASP A 247 36.43 -62.92 68.19
C ASP A 247 37.90 -63.29 67.88
N VAL A 248 38.54 -62.67 66.89
CA VAL A 248 39.98 -62.83 66.61
C VAL A 248 40.84 -62.06 67.62
N SER A 249 40.51 -60.81 67.93
CA SER A 249 41.25 -59.95 68.85
C SER A 249 41.28 -60.52 70.28
N SER A 250 40.15 -61.04 70.75
CA SER A 250 40.05 -61.73 72.04
C SER A 250 40.87 -63.02 72.09
N ARG A 251 40.88 -63.82 71.01
CA ARG A 251 41.73 -65.02 70.89
C ARG A 251 43.22 -64.69 70.87
N VAL A 252 43.64 -63.66 70.13
CA VAL A 252 45.02 -63.16 70.13
C VAL A 252 45.43 -62.68 71.52
N SER A 253 44.56 -61.91 72.20
CA SER A 253 44.79 -61.43 73.57
C SER A 253 44.96 -62.59 74.56
N SER A 254 44.15 -63.64 74.45
CA SER A 254 44.28 -64.86 75.26
C SER A 254 45.61 -65.58 75.01
N MET A 255 46.00 -65.77 73.75
CA MET A 255 47.29 -66.38 73.38
C MET A 255 48.50 -65.56 73.88
N LEU A 256 48.41 -64.23 73.89
CA LEU A 256 49.44 -63.35 74.45
C LEU A 256 49.53 -63.47 75.99
N MET A 257 48.39 -63.54 76.69
CA MET A 257 48.37 -63.78 78.14
C MET A 257 48.95 -65.15 78.51
N ASP A 258 48.61 -66.21 77.78
CA ASP A 258 49.16 -67.55 78.04
C ASP A 258 50.64 -67.68 77.66
N ASN A 259 51.11 -66.98 76.62
CA ASN A 259 52.55 -66.86 76.33
C ASN A 259 53.28 -66.13 77.48
N THR A 260 52.72 -65.02 77.98
CA THR A 260 53.28 -64.30 79.14
C THR A 260 53.33 -65.18 80.40
N ARG A 261 52.26 -65.94 80.68
CA ARG A 261 52.23 -66.95 81.76
C ARG A 261 53.31 -68.03 81.57
N TYR A 262 53.47 -68.54 80.35
CA TYR A 262 54.48 -69.54 80.01
C TYR A 262 55.92 -69.02 80.15
N LEU A 263 56.17 -67.76 79.77
CA LEU A 263 57.46 -67.11 79.99
C LEU A 263 57.76 -66.92 81.48
N HIS A 264 56.77 -66.54 82.30
CA HIS A 264 56.93 -66.46 83.75
C HIS A 264 57.21 -67.83 84.40
N THR A 265 56.49 -68.90 84.03
CA THR A 265 56.77 -70.25 84.57
C THR A 265 58.11 -70.79 84.08
N ARG A 266 58.50 -70.52 82.82
CA ARG A 266 59.82 -70.86 82.29
C ARG A 266 60.94 -70.11 83.02
N HIS A 267 60.79 -68.83 83.32
CA HIS A 267 61.75 -68.10 84.16
C HIS A 267 61.85 -68.72 85.57
N ARG A 268 60.71 -69.08 86.17
CA ARG A 268 60.66 -69.73 87.49
C ARG A 268 61.38 -71.09 87.50
N GLN A 269 61.20 -71.90 86.45
CA GLN A 269 61.90 -73.18 86.27
C GLN A 269 63.38 -73.02 85.90
N SER A 270 63.76 -71.92 85.26
CA SER A 270 65.16 -71.63 84.92
C SER A 270 66.02 -71.38 86.17
N PHE A 271 65.43 -70.85 87.24
CA PHE A 271 66.08 -70.69 88.55
C PHE A 271 66.17 -71.99 89.39
N SER A 272 65.36 -73.02 89.11
CA SER A 272 65.32 -74.24 89.93
C SER A 272 66.24 -75.37 89.47
N SER A 273 66.79 -75.30 88.25
CA SER A 273 67.39 -76.46 87.56
C SER A 273 68.87 -76.31 87.22
N GLY A 274 69.67 -75.86 88.19
CA GLY A 274 71.11 -75.63 88.02
C GLY A 274 71.99 -76.87 88.21
N ARG A 275 72.08 -77.77 87.22
CA ARG A 275 73.28 -78.65 87.07
C ARG A 275 73.45 -79.29 85.67
N PHE A 276 74.63 -79.07 85.09
CA PHE A 276 75.26 -79.85 84.01
C PHE A 276 75.70 -81.26 84.54
N HIS A 277 76.23 -82.26 83.79
CA HIS A 277 76.88 -82.31 82.46
C HIS A 277 76.70 -83.73 81.78
N PRO A 278 77.43 -84.21 80.74
CA PRO A 278 76.85 -85.13 79.73
C PRO A 278 77.55 -86.51 79.59
N LYS A 279 76.99 -87.42 78.77
CA LYS A 279 77.75 -88.51 78.12
C LYS A 279 77.35 -88.77 76.65
N ARG A 280 78.37 -88.88 75.81
CA ARG A 280 78.50 -89.44 74.43
C ARG A 280 79.99 -89.89 74.32
N PRO A 281 80.45 -90.64 73.28
CA PRO A 281 79.79 -91.19 72.09
C PRO A 281 79.48 -92.71 72.31
N THR A 282 79.56 -93.74 71.44
CA THR A 282 80.06 -93.97 70.05
C THR A 282 79.20 -95.00 69.29
N MET A 283 78.20 -94.55 68.52
CA MET A 283 77.53 -95.35 67.46
C MET A 283 77.06 -94.46 66.30
N ARG A 284 78.01 -93.86 65.56
CA ARG A 284 77.75 -93.14 64.30
C ARG A 284 78.29 -93.96 63.14
N LEU A 285 77.39 -94.54 62.32
CA LEU A 285 77.57 -94.82 60.89
C LEU A 285 76.30 -95.49 60.33
N LYS A 286 75.91 -96.67 60.83
CA LYS A 286 74.67 -97.37 60.40
C LYS A 286 73.40 -96.55 60.66
N THR A 287 73.33 -95.84 61.78
CA THR A 287 72.25 -94.91 62.13
C THR A 287 72.10 -93.78 61.11
N HIS A 288 73.20 -93.17 60.67
CA HIS A 288 73.18 -92.06 59.73
C HIS A 288 72.65 -92.46 58.34
N HIS A 289 72.84 -93.71 57.89
CA HIS A 289 72.30 -94.13 56.60
C HIS A 289 70.77 -94.25 56.64
N ASN A 290 70.21 -95.02 57.60
CA ASN A 290 68.76 -95.13 57.76
C ASN A 290 68.09 -93.78 58.05
N THR A 291 68.70 -92.93 58.89
CA THR A 291 68.13 -91.59 59.17
C THR A 291 68.18 -90.69 57.93
N ARG A 292 69.23 -90.77 57.10
CA ARG A 292 69.34 -89.98 55.86
C ARG A 292 68.40 -90.48 54.76
N VAL A 293 68.14 -91.78 54.67
CA VAL A 293 67.10 -92.35 53.80
C VAL A 293 65.72 -91.89 54.29
N TYR A 294 65.41 -92.08 55.58
CA TYR A 294 64.10 -91.73 56.14
C TYR A 294 63.79 -90.22 56.04
N VAL A 295 64.77 -89.35 56.31
CA VAL A 295 64.65 -87.90 56.08
C VAL A 295 64.53 -87.57 54.60
N GLY A 296 65.22 -88.29 53.71
CA GLY A 296 65.06 -88.13 52.25
C GLY A 296 63.65 -88.50 51.77
N THR A 297 63.09 -89.61 52.23
CA THR A 297 61.71 -90.03 51.94
C THR A 297 60.69 -89.05 52.51
N LEU A 298 60.88 -88.57 53.74
CA LEU A 298 60.02 -87.53 54.34
C LEU A 298 60.10 -86.21 53.58
N PHE A 299 61.29 -85.81 53.11
CA PHE A 299 61.46 -84.58 52.33
C PHE A 299 60.81 -84.72 50.95
N TYR A 300 60.91 -85.88 50.30
CA TYR A 300 60.21 -86.17 49.04
C TYR A 300 58.69 -86.11 49.22
N PHE A 301 58.13 -86.81 50.21
CA PHE A 301 56.70 -86.75 50.54
C PHE A 301 56.24 -85.32 50.90
N SER A 302 57.08 -84.56 51.61
CA SER A 302 56.78 -83.16 51.93
C SER A 302 56.77 -82.28 50.67
N MET A 303 57.70 -82.51 49.74
CA MET A 303 57.80 -81.76 48.48
C MET A 303 56.62 -82.10 47.56
N GLU A 304 56.30 -83.38 47.36
CA GLU A 304 55.12 -83.84 46.63
C GLU A 304 53.80 -83.28 47.25
N SER A 305 53.73 -83.15 48.58
CA SER A 305 52.60 -82.52 49.27
C SER A 305 52.53 -80.99 49.13
N LEU A 306 53.65 -80.33 48.79
CA LEU A 306 53.72 -78.90 48.50
C LEU A 306 53.41 -78.63 47.03
N ASP A 307 53.98 -79.40 46.11
CA ASP A 307 53.71 -79.33 44.66
C ASP A 307 52.20 -79.52 44.42
N ARG A 308 51.59 -80.54 45.03
CA ARG A 308 50.15 -80.78 44.97
C ARG A 308 49.29 -79.64 45.58
N ARG A 309 49.85 -78.82 46.49
CA ARG A 309 49.18 -77.60 46.98
C ARG A 309 49.38 -76.42 46.03
N PHE A 310 50.53 -76.30 45.39
CA PHE A 310 50.73 -75.32 44.31
C PHE A 310 49.78 -75.59 43.14
N ASP A 311 49.61 -76.85 42.72
CA ASP A 311 48.60 -77.24 41.72
C ASP A 311 47.17 -76.88 42.14
N GLN A 312 46.82 -77.06 43.42
CA GLN A 312 45.51 -76.64 43.95
C GLN A 312 45.33 -75.11 43.92
N VAL A 313 46.36 -74.33 44.26
CA VAL A 313 46.30 -72.86 44.17
C VAL A 313 46.24 -72.38 42.72
N LEU A 314 47.00 -73.00 41.82
CA LEU A 314 47.00 -72.68 40.39
C LEU A 314 45.66 -73.01 39.72
N SER A 315 45.08 -74.18 40.01
CA SER A 315 43.76 -74.57 39.48
C SER A 315 42.62 -73.70 40.02
N LEU A 316 42.66 -73.29 41.30
CA LEU A 316 41.72 -72.30 41.84
C LEU A 316 41.88 -70.93 41.16
N GLN A 317 43.11 -70.43 40.97
CA GLN A 317 43.34 -69.18 40.24
C GLN A 317 42.89 -69.24 38.77
N LEU A 318 43.00 -70.40 38.11
CA LEU A 318 42.48 -70.59 36.75
C LEU A 318 40.95 -70.59 36.74
N LEU A 319 40.31 -71.20 37.74
CA LEU A 319 38.85 -71.19 37.89
C LEU A 319 38.31 -69.77 38.14
N ASP A 320 38.93 -69.00 39.05
CA ASP A 320 38.55 -67.62 39.34
C ASP A 320 38.75 -66.70 38.12
N LYS A 321 39.88 -66.86 37.39
CA LYS A 321 40.11 -66.14 36.12
C LYS A 321 39.06 -66.50 35.06
N SER A 322 38.75 -67.79 34.89
CA SER A 322 37.72 -68.23 33.94
C SER A 322 36.34 -67.67 34.32
N LYS A 323 36.01 -67.63 35.61
CA LYS A 323 34.75 -67.07 36.10
C LYS A 323 34.65 -65.57 35.85
N ALA A 324 35.71 -64.82 36.13
CA ALA A 324 35.78 -63.39 35.82
C ALA A 324 35.64 -63.11 34.31
N ILE A 325 36.29 -63.92 33.45
CA ILE A 325 36.13 -63.82 31.99
C ILE A 325 34.68 -64.09 31.57
N SER A 326 34.03 -65.14 32.10
CA SER A 326 32.62 -65.41 31.82
C SER A 326 31.68 -64.28 32.28
N GLN A 327 31.97 -63.63 33.42
CA GLN A 327 31.19 -62.49 33.90
C GLN A 327 31.36 -61.27 32.98
N ILE A 328 32.58 -60.95 32.57
CA ILE A 328 32.86 -59.84 31.64
C ILE A 328 32.17 -60.07 30.28
N LEU A 329 32.20 -61.29 29.74
CA LEU A 329 31.51 -61.62 28.50
C LEU A 329 29.99 -61.50 28.63
N GLN A 330 29.40 -61.95 29.74
CA GLN A 330 27.98 -61.79 30.02
C GLN A 330 27.57 -60.33 30.19
N GLU A 331 28.41 -59.51 30.83
CA GLU A 331 28.21 -58.06 30.92
C GLU A 331 28.31 -57.38 29.55
N GLU A 332 29.22 -57.81 28.68
CA GLU A 332 29.36 -57.31 27.31
C GLU A 332 28.13 -57.64 26.44
N GLU A 333 27.59 -58.87 26.53
CA GLU A 333 26.35 -59.28 25.86
C GLU A 333 25.14 -58.46 26.35
N MET A 334 25.00 -58.29 27.67
CA MET A 334 23.93 -57.49 28.26
C MET A 334 24.02 -56.00 27.88
N GLN A 335 25.24 -55.45 27.78
CA GLN A 335 25.46 -54.07 27.32
C GLN A 335 25.11 -53.88 25.84
N LYS A 336 25.45 -54.85 24.97
CA LYS A 336 25.04 -54.85 23.55
C LYS A 336 23.51 -54.87 23.41
N ALA A 337 22.84 -55.80 24.08
CA ALA A 337 21.38 -55.91 24.06
C ALA A 337 20.69 -54.63 24.58
N ALA A 338 21.23 -54.01 25.63
CA ALA A 338 20.73 -52.72 26.14
C ALA A 338 20.92 -51.57 25.15
N PHE A 339 22.07 -51.52 24.44
CA PHE A 339 22.32 -50.51 23.40
C PHE A 339 21.39 -50.69 22.19
N GLU A 340 21.18 -51.93 21.73
CA GLU A 340 20.24 -52.25 20.65
C GLU A 340 18.79 -51.85 21.01
N ALA A 341 18.35 -52.14 22.24
CA ALA A 341 17.04 -51.73 22.73
C ALA A 341 16.87 -50.19 22.76
N LEU A 342 17.88 -49.45 23.22
CA LEU A 342 17.89 -47.99 23.22
C LEU A 342 17.90 -47.40 21.81
N GLN A 343 18.62 -48.02 20.88
CA GLN A 343 18.64 -47.61 19.47
C GLN A 343 17.27 -47.85 18.80
N LEU A 344 16.63 -48.99 19.05
CA LEU A 344 15.26 -49.28 18.57
C LEU A 344 14.23 -48.31 19.16
N GLN A 345 14.34 -47.99 20.46
CA GLN A 345 13.48 -46.98 21.10
C GLN A 345 13.67 -45.61 20.44
N LYS A 346 14.92 -45.18 20.23
CA LYS A 346 15.27 -43.93 19.55
C LYS A 346 14.70 -43.90 18.12
N ASP A 347 14.86 -44.96 17.34
CA ASP A 347 14.39 -45.01 15.96
C ASP A 347 12.86 -45.04 15.87
N SER A 348 12.16 -45.67 16.82
CA SER A 348 10.69 -45.60 16.93
C SER A 348 10.20 -44.16 17.18
N VAL A 349 10.88 -43.41 18.06
CA VAL A 349 10.58 -41.99 18.33
C VAL A 349 10.88 -41.13 17.09
N HIS A 350 12.00 -41.36 16.39
CA HIS A 350 12.31 -40.66 15.13
C HIS A 350 11.35 -41.04 13.99
N GLY A 351 10.75 -42.23 14.03
CA GLY A 351 9.67 -42.66 13.15
C GLY A 351 8.37 -41.91 13.45
N TYR A 352 7.94 -41.88 14.71
CA TYR A 352 6.76 -41.14 15.18
C TYR A 352 6.84 -39.64 14.81
N ILE A 353 7.98 -39.00 15.08
CA ILE A 353 8.20 -37.58 14.74
C ILE A 353 8.12 -37.37 13.22
N ARG A 354 8.70 -38.25 12.40
CA ARG A 354 8.59 -38.18 10.93
C ARG A 354 7.15 -38.35 10.44
N SER A 355 6.36 -39.22 11.07
CA SER A 355 4.93 -39.41 10.74
C SER A 355 4.10 -38.18 11.13
N GLN A 356 4.34 -37.59 12.30
CA GLN A 356 3.68 -36.35 12.73
C GLN A 356 4.03 -35.16 11.81
N ILE A 357 5.30 -35.01 11.42
CA ILE A 357 5.73 -33.98 10.46
C ILE A 357 4.98 -34.14 9.12
N LYS A 358 4.89 -35.35 8.56
CA LYS A 358 4.13 -35.61 7.33
C LYS A 358 2.64 -35.28 7.45
N LEU A 359 2.05 -35.50 8.62
CA LEU A 359 0.65 -35.17 8.91
C LEU A 359 0.44 -33.65 8.88
N ILE A 360 1.30 -32.90 9.58
CA ILE A 360 1.30 -31.43 9.60
C ILE A 360 1.59 -30.85 8.21
N GLU A 361 2.53 -31.42 7.45
CA GLU A 361 2.80 -31.04 6.04
C GLU A 361 1.55 -31.24 5.16
N GLY A 362 0.80 -32.33 5.36
CA GLY A 362 -0.47 -32.59 4.69
C GLY A 362 -1.57 -31.58 5.05
N GLU A 363 -1.74 -31.26 6.34
CA GLU A 363 -2.68 -30.24 6.80
C GLU A 363 -2.33 -28.84 6.26
N LEU A 364 -1.05 -28.45 6.32
CA LEU A 364 -0.55 -27.19 5.75
C LEU A 364 -0.76 -27.12 4.23
N MET A 365 -0.61 -28.25 3.51
CA MET A 365 -0.92 -28.32 2.08
C MET A 365 -2.41 -28.14 1.81
N GLN A 366 -3.30 -28.74 2.62
CA GLN A 366 -4.75 -28.53 2.50
C GLN A 366 -5.14 -27.06 2.78
N LEU A 367 -4.62 -26.46 3.86
CA LEU A 367 -4.85 -25.07 4.20
C LEU A 367 -4.33 -24.12 3.11
N THR A 368 -3.14 -24.40 2.55
CA THR A 368 -2.58 -23.63 1.43
C THR A 368 -3.48 -23.71 0.19
N ASN A 369 -4.00 -24.89 -0.14
CA ASN A 369 -4.94 -25.07 -1.26
C ASN A 369 -6.27 -24.34 -1.04
N LEU A 370 -6.80 -24.32 0.19
CA LEU A 370 -8.01 -23.56 0.53
C LEU A 370 -7.78 -22.04 0.44
N GLU A 371 -6.64 -21.56 0.94
CA GLU A 371 -6.24 -20.15 0.89
C GLU A 371 -5.95 -19.66 -0.55
N VAL A 372 -5.48 -20.56 -1.45
CA VAL A 372 -5.40 -20.29 -2.89
C VAL A 372 -6.79 -20.26 -3.52
N LYS A 373 -7.66 -21.25 -3.23
CA LYS A 373 -9.04 -21.26 -3.74
C LYS A 373 -9.83 -20.01 -3.34
N ARG A 374 -9.71 -19.55 -2.09
CA ARG A 374 -10.34 -18.28 -1.67
C ARG A 374 -9.80 -17.11 -2.47
N ARG A 375 -8.47 -16.98 -2.64
CA ARG A 375 -7.90 -15.90 -3.48
C ARG A 375 -8.41 -15.91 -4.92
N ASN A 376 -8.55 -17.10 -5.52
CA ASN A 376 -9.09 -17.20 -6.89
C ASN A 376 -10.53 -16.68 -6.93
N LEU A 377 -11.40 -17.13 -6.02
CA LEU A 377 -12.78 -16.63 -5.88
C LEU A 377 -12.84 -15.13 -5.56
N ASP A 378 -11.93 -14.62 -4.72
CA ASP A 378 -11.79 -13.18 -4.41
C ASP A 378 -11.47 -12.40 -5.71
N THR A 379 -10.55 -12.91 -6.55
CA THR A 379 -10.20 -12.28 -7.84
C THR A 379 -11.28 -12.43 -8.93
N GLU A 380 -11.98 -13.56 -9.00
CA GLU A 380 -13.08 -13.78 -9.94
C GLU A 380 -14.27 -12.87 -9.60
N ASN A 381 -14.60 -12.71 -8.32
CA ASN A 381 -15.62 -11.75 -7.89
C ASN A 381 -15.21 -10.31 -8.18
N LEU A 382 -13.93 -9.93 -7.98
CA LEU A 382 -13.44 -8.61 -8.35
C LEU A 382 -13.51 -8.37 -9.88
N GLN A 383 -13.18 -9.38 -10.69
CA GLN A 383 -13.31 -9.31 -12.16
C GLN A 383 -14.76 -9.12 -12.61
N VAL A 384 -15.73 -9.81 -11.98
CA VAL A 384 -17.16 -9.61 -12.25
C VAL A 384 -17.59 -8.19 -11.89
N VAL A 385 -17.23 -7.68 -10.71
CA VAL A 385 -17.58 -6.30 -10.28
C VAL A 385 -16.96 -5.25 -11.19
N LEU A 386 -15.71 -5.42 -11.62
CA LEU A 386 -15.07 -4.52 -12.60
C LEU A 386 -15.70 -4.64 -14.00
N GLY A 387 -16.21 -5.82 -14.36
CA GLY A 387 -17.02 -6.05 -15.56
C GLY A 387 -18.34 -5.27 -15.52
N ASP A 388 -19.11 -5.41 -14.44
CA ASP A 388 -20.37 -4.72 -14.20
C ASP A 388 -20.20 -3.19 -14.16
N GLN A 389 -19.09 -2.70 -13.58
CA GLN A 389 -18.74 -1.27 -13.61
C GLN A 389 -18.38 -0.80 -15.03
N ARG A 390 -17.67 -1.62 -15.81
CA ARG A 390 -17.29 -1.28 -17.19
C ARG A 390 -18.51 -1.27 -18.12
N THR A 391 -19.46 -2.17 -17.97
CA THR A 391 -20.71 -2.14 -18.74
C THR A 391 -21.53 -0.92 -18.37
N ALA A 392 -21.77 -0.64 -17.08
CA ALA A 392 -22.51 0.55 -16.64
C ALA A 392 -21.89 1.87 -17.14
N LEU A 393 -20.56 2.00 -17.14
CA LEU A 393 -19.87 3.16 -17.73
C LEU A 393 -19.99 3.22 -19.27
N SER A 394 -20.04 2.09 -19.94
CA SER A 394 -20.24 2.02 -21.40
C SER A 394 -21.67 2.40 -21.79
N ASP A 395 -22.67 1.90 -21.05
CA ASP A 395 -24.09 2.22 -21.22
C ASP A 395 -24.34 3.71 -20.99
N LEU A 396 -23.76 4.29 -19.92
CA LEU A 396 -23.81 5.74 -19.64
C LEU A 396 -23.16 6.56 -20.76
N LEU A 397 -21.99 6.14 -21.27
CA LEU A 397 -21.33 6.82 -22.37
C LEU A 397 -22.14 6.74 -23.67
N GLN A 398 -22.79 5.59 -23.94
CA GLN A 398 -23.69 5.43 -25.08
C GLN A 398 -24.95 6.31 -24.94
N GLN A 399 -25.49 6.45 -23.72
CA GLN A 399 -26.60 7.37 -23.43
C GLN A 399 -26.21 8.84 -23.62
N LEU A 400 -25.02 9.24 -23.17
CA LEU A 400 -24.49 10.59 -23.36
C LEU A 400 -24.22 10.92 -24.84
N LEU A 401 -23.69 9.97 -25.61
CA LEU A 401 -23.55 10.11 -27.07
C LEU A 401 -24.92 10.28 -27.74
N LYS A 402 -25.91 9.45 -27.38
CA LYS A 402 -27.28 9.59 -27.90
C LYS A 402 -27.88 10.97 -27.54
N GLN A 403 -27.68 11.47 -26.33
CA GLN A 403 -28.13 12.82 -25.93
C GLN A 403 -27.40 13.95 -26.67
N LYS A 404 -26.10 13.79 -26.97
CA LYS A 404 -25.36 14.73 -27.82
C LYS A 404 -25.97 14.78 -29.22
N ASP A 405 -26.17 13.62 -29.84
CA ASP A 405 -26.65 13.54 -31.22
C ASP A 405 -28.10 14.00 -31.35
N GLN A 406 -28.94 13.75 -30.32
CA GLN A 406 -30.28 14.33 -30.18
C GLN A 406 -30.24 15.87 -30.21
N ARG A 407 -29.42 16.49 -29.34
CA ARG A 407 -29.25 17.96 -29.29
C ARG A 407 -28.65 18.52 -30.57
N GLU A 408 -27.78 17.78 -31.23
CA GLU A 408 -27.23 18.19 -32.53
C GLU A 408 -28.30 18.21 -33.62
N GLN A 409 -29.26 17.28 -33.60
CA GLN A 409 -30.43 17.30 -34.48
C GLN A 409 -31.41 18.43 -34.14
N GLU A 410 -31.69 18.67 -32.87
CA GLU A 410 -32.52 19.79 -32.39
C GLU A 410 -31.93 21.15 -32.83
N LEU A 411 -30.63 21.36 -32.65
CA LEU A 411 -29.93 22.57 -33.11
C LEU A 411 -29.97 22.72 -34.63
N ARG A 412 -29.80 21.63 -35.40
CA ARG A 412 -29.95 21.65 -36.87
C ARG A 412 -31.37 22.03 -37.29
N GLN A 413 -32.41 21.54 -36.61
CA GLN A 413 -33.80 21.92 -36.88
C GLN A 413 -34.06 23.41 -36.55
N VAL A 414 -33.58 23.91 -35.42
CA VAL A 414 -33.70 25.32 -35.03
C VAL A 414 -32.98 26.24 -36.03
N LEU A 415 -31.80 25.83 -36.54
CA LEU A 415 -31.09 26.59 -37.58
C LEU A 415 -31.91 26.66 -38.89
N VAL A 416 -32.46 25.54 -39.37
CA VAL A 416 -33.33 25.52 -40.57
C VAL A 416 -34.59 26.37 -40.35
N GLU A 417 -35.19 26.33 -39.15
CA GLU A 417 -36.29 27.24 -38.81
C GLU A 417 -35.87 28.72 -38.81
N MET A 418 -34.66 29.04 -38.35
CA MET A 418 -34.13 30.41 -38.36
C MET A 418 -33.81 30.92 -39.76
N GLU A 419 -33.29 30.05 -40.64
CA GLU A 419 -33.08 30.35 -42.06
C GLU A 419 -34.42 30.65 -42.75
N LEU A 420 -35.41 29.77 -42.59
CA LEU A 420 -36.75 29.94 -43.20
C LEU A 420 -37.48 31.19 -42.65
N LYS A 421 -37.29 31.53 -41.36
CA LYS A 421 -37.77 32.81 -40.77
C LYS A 421 -36.96 34.04 -41.20
N SER A 422 -35.72 33.86 -41.67
CA SER A 422 -34.92 34.96 -42.24
C SER A 422 -35.44 35.35 -43.62
N GLU A 423 -35.77 34.36 -44.46
CA GLU A 423 -36.39 34.53 -45.77
C GLU A 423 -37.77 35.22 -45.65
N SER A 424 -38.49 34.98 -44.55
CA SER A 424 -39.75 35.67 -44.23
C SER A 424 -39.59 37.14 -43.76
N ASN A 425 -38.45 37.78 -44.04
CA ASN A 425 -38.15 39.20 -43.82
C ASN A 425 -38.12 39.73 -42.37
N GLN A 426 -38.32 38.91 -41.33
CA GLN A 426 -38.34 39.41 -39.94
C GLN A 426 -37.01 40.05 -39.48
N GLN A 427 -35.88 39.61 -40.02
CA GLN A 427 -34.56 40.16 -39.68
C GLN A 427 -34.40 41.65 -40.05
N ASN A 428 -35.11 42.14 -41.06
CA ASN A 428 -35.02 43.53 -41.50
C ASN A 428 -35.54 44.53 -40.45
N TYR A 429 -36.46 44.12 -39.56
CA TYR A 429 -37.05 45.02 -38.56
C TYR A 429 -36.00 45.67 -37.66
N TRP A 430 -35.15 44.86 -37.01
CA TRP A 430 -34.16 45.36 -36.06
C TRP A 430 -33.06 46.17 -36.74
N MET A 431 -32.59 45.72 -37.90
CA MET A 431 -31.53 46.41 -38.66
C MET A 431 -32.00 47.81 -39.13
N ILE A 432 -33.24 47.92 -39.62
CA ILE A 432 -33.86 49.20 -40.00
C ILE A 432 -34.03 50.13 -38.79
N GLN A 433 -34.40 49.60 -37.61
CA GLN A 433 -34.53 50.42 -36.41
C GLN A 433 -33.17 50.92 -35.88
N TYR A 434 -32.13 50.08 -35.89
CA TYR A 434 -30.78 50.50 -35.52
C TYR A 434 -30.24 51.59 -36.45
N GLN A 435 -30.40 51.44 -37.77
CA GLN A 435 -29.99 52.46 -38.73
C GLN A 435 -30.70 53.81 -38.47
N ARG A 436 -32.02 53.78 -38.28
CA ARG A 436 -32.82 54.98 -37.92
C ARG A 436 -32.37 55.64 -36.62
N LEU A 437 -31.87 54.89 -35.65
CA LEU A 437 -31.37 55.40 -34.37
C LEU A 437 -29.99 56.05 -34.50
N LEU A 438 -29.13 55.54 -35.39
CA LEU A 438 -27.83 56.13 -35.71
C LEU A 438 -27.97 57.41 -36.55
N ASP A 439 -28.92 57.43 -37.51
CA ASP A 439 -29.21 58.59 -38.36
C ASP A 439 -29.99 59.71 -37.62
N ALA A 440 -30.52 59.43 -36.43
CA ALA A 440 -31.32 60.38 -35.63
C ALA A 440 -30.47 61.47 -34.96
N LYS A 441 -30.14 62.53 -35.71
CA LYS A 441 -29.39 63.69 -35.20
C LYS A 441 -30.02 64.26 -33.92
N PRO A 442 -29.27 64.36 -32.79
CA PRO A 442 -29.80 64.80 -31.50
C PRO A 442 -30.55 66.14 -31.55
N LEU A 443 -31.71 66.18 -30.88
CA LEU A 443 -32.59 67.36 -30.80
C LEU A 443 -31.86 68.62 -30.29
N SER A 444 -30.96 68.46 -29.32
CA SER A 444 -30.11 69.54 -28.80
C SER A 444 -29.23 70.19 -29.86
N LEU A 445 -28.60 69.38 -30.73
CA LEU A 445 -27.78 69.89 -31.84
C LEU A 445 -28.65 70.55 -32.92
N ARG A 446 -29.81 69.97 -33.25
CA ARG A 446 -30.77 70.57 -34.19
C ARG A 446 -31.27 71.94 -33.71
N MET A 447 -31.50 72.10 -32.40
CA MET A 447 -31.90 73.39 -31.81
C MET A 447 -30.74 74.40 -31.78
N GLN A 448 -29.50 73.97 -31.55
CA GLN A 448 -28.33 74.85 -31.59
C GLN A 448 -28.05 75.34 -33.02
N GLU A 449 -28.11 74.47 -34.02
CA GLU A 449 -27.92 74.84 -35.43
C GLU A 449 -29.01 75.77 -35.96
N ALA A 450 -30.27 75.60 -35.53
CA ALA A 450 -31.37 76.50 -35.85
C ALA A 450 -31.19 77.92 -35.27
N GLY A 451 -30.27 78.10 -34.31
CA GLY A 451 -29.90 79.39 -33.73
C GLY A 451 -28.77 80.13 -34.46
N LEU A 452 -28.21 79.58 -35.54
CA LEU A 452 -27.18 80.24 -36.34
C LEU A 452 -27.78 81.30 -37.30
N GLU A 453 -27.01 82.37 -37.55
CA GLU A 453 -27.37 83.41 -38.51
C GLU A 453 -27.50 82.81 -39.92
N LYS A 454 -28.65 83.02 -40.60
CA LYS A 454 -28.93 82.45 -41.93
C LYS A 454 -27.87 82.79 -42.98
N GLU A 455 -27.22 83.95 -42.84
CA GLU A 455 -26.11 84.38 -43.69
C GLU A 455 -24.87 83.48 -43.53
N LEU A 456 -24.52 83.11 -42.29
CA LEU A 456 -23.44 82.16 -42.01
C LEU A 456 -23.77 80.75 -42.53
N VAL A 457 -25.02 80.31 -42.36
CA VAL A 457 -25.47 79.00 -42.89
C VAL A 457 -25.36 78.98 -44.42
N ASN A 458 -25.81 80.04 -45.10
CA ASN A 458 -25.67 80.17 -46.55
C ASN A 458 -24.20 80.24 -47.01
N LEU A 459 -23.32 80.90 -46.26
CA LEU A 459 -21.88 80.93 -46.54
C LEU A 459 -21.27 79.52 -46.42
N LEU A 460 -21.56 78.81 -45.34
CA LEU A 460 -21.07 77.43 -45.12
C LEU A 460 -21.63 76.45 -46.17
N CYS A 461 -22.87 76.63 -46.62
CA CYS A 461 -23.43 75.85 -47.73
C CYS A 461 -22.73 76.15 -49.07
N LYS A 462 -22.44 77.41 -49.39
CA LYS A 462 -21.68 77.79 -50.60
C LYS A 462 -20.26 77.21 -50.60
N LEU A 463 -19.61 77.16 -49.43
CA LEU A 463 -18.26 76.62 -49.26
C LEU A 463 -18.23 75.10 -49.03
N SER A 464 -19.36 74.39 -49.19
CA SER A 464 -19.51 72.94 -48.89
C SER A 464 -19.08 72.53 -47.47
N ALA A 465 -18.99 73.49 -46.55
CA ALA A 465 -18.39 73.37 -45.22
C ALA A 465 -19.40 72.95 -44.14
N GLN A 466 -20.51 72.30 -44.53
CA GLN A 466 -21.66 72.00 -43.67
C GLN A 466 -21.30 71.19 -42.42
N HIS A 467 -20.26 70.35 -42.48
CA HIS A 467 -19.76 69.56 -41.34
C HIS A 467 -19.23 70.41 -40.17
N HIS A 468 -18.92 71.70 -40.37
CA HIS A 468 -18.55 72.62 -39.28
C HIS A 468 -19.75 73.27 -38.57
N MET A 469 -20.98 73.10 -39.08
CA MET A 469 -22.21 73.66 -38.48
C MET A 469 -22.41 73.29 -37.00
N PRO A 470 -22.26 72.03 -36.54
CA PRO A 470 -22.45 71.68 -35.13
C PRO A 470 -21.45 72.41 -34.22
N THR A 471 -20.20 72.54 -34.69
CA THR A 471 -19.10 73.15 -33.94
C THR A 471 -19.27 74.67 -33.84
N LEU A 472 -19.65 75.33 -34.93
CA LEU A 472 -19.91 76.78 -34.95
C LEU A 472 -21.18 77.14 -34.15
N ALA A 473 -22.21 76.28 -34.18
CA ALA A 473 -23.40 76.39 -33.34
C ALA A 473 -23.07 76.25 -31.84
N HIS A 474 -22.28 75.23 -31.48
CA HIS A 474 -21.84 74.99 -30.10
C HIS A 474 -21.04 76.18 -29.54
N HIS A 475 -20.13 76.75 -30.33
CA HIS A 475 -19.34 77.92 -29.94
C HIS A 475 -20.03 79.27 -30.19
N ARG A 476 -21.30 79.28 -30.65
CA ARG A 476 -22.13 80.48 -30.92
C ARG A 476 -21.44 81.54 -31.80
N VAL A 477 -20.68 81.10 -32.79
CA VAL A 477 -19.87 82.02 -33.61
C VAL A 477 -20.76 82.72 -34.65
N THR A 478 -20.87 84.04 -34.57
CA THR A 478 -21.59 84.87 -35.54
C THR A 478 -20.69 85.29 -36.71
N THR A 479 -21.30 85.69 -37.83
CA THR A 479 -20.63 86.27 -39.01
C THR A 479 -19.60 87.35 -38.64
N LYS A 480 -20.00 88.28 -37.77
CA LYS A 480 -19.16 89.39 -37.28
C LYS A 480 -17.99 88.92 -36.44
N THR A 481 -18.17 87.86 -35.64
CA THR A 481 -17.09 87.28 -34.84
C THR A 481 -16.07 86.59 -35.76
N LEU A 482 -16.55 85.83 -36.75
CA LEU A 482 -15.71 85.15 -37.75
C LEU A 482 -14.78 86.11 -38.52
N ARG A 483 -15.27 87.29 -38.91
CA ARG A 483 -14.47 88.33 -39.60
C ARG A 483 -13.31 88.91 -38.78
N HIS A 484 -13.26 88.67 -37.46
CA HIS A 484 -12.19 89.16 -36.57
C HIS A 484 -11.37 88.03 -35.93
N MET A 485 -11.61 86.76 -36.29
CA MET A 485 -10.87 85.62 -35.77
C MET A 485 -9.53 85.42 -36.50
N SER A 486 -8.43 85.32 -35.74
CA SER A 486 -7.13 85.00 -36.33
C SER A 486 -7.03 83.53 -36.73
N ALA A 487 -6.02 83.19 -37.54
CA ALA A 487 -5.65 81.79 -37.83
C ALA A 487 -5.20 80.99 -36.59
N SER A 488 -5.08 81.62 -35.42
CA SER A 488 -4.93 80.97 -34.11
C SER A 488 -6.27 80.52 -33.55
N ASP A 489 -7.31 81.33 -33.74
CA ASP A 489 -8.62 81.17 -33.10
C ASP A 489 -9.53 80.24 -33.89
N LEU A 490 -9.45 80.27 -35.23
CA LEU A 490 -10.07 79.27 -36.10
C LEU A 490 -9.58 77.84 -35.74
N ARG A 491 -8.31 77.68 -35.35
CA ARG A 491 -7.75 76.41 -34.87
C ARG A 491 -8.33 75.99 -33.51
N LYS A 492 -8.60 76.91 -32.59
CA LYS A 492 -9.29 76.62 -31.31
C LYS A 492 -10.71 76.09 -31.54
N VAL A 493 -11.42 76.66 -32.53
CA VAL A 493 -12.80 76.31 -32.92
C VAL A 493 -12.84 75.12 -33.91
N ARG A 494 -11.70 74.53 -34.27
CA ARG A 494 -11.57 73.44 -35.28
C ARG A 494 -12.26 73.76 -36.62
N ALA A 495 -12.19 75.02 -37.06
CA ALA A 495 -12.66 75.47 -38.36
C ALA A 495 -11.49 75.55 -39.37
N SER A 496 -11.72 75.10 -40.60
CA SER A 496 -10.73 75.11 -41.67
C SER A 496 -10.49 76.52 -42.23
N LYS A 497 -9.25 76.84 -42.61
CA LYS A 497 -8.85 78.18 -43.13
C LYS A 497 -9.71 78.68 -44.31
N ALA A 498 -10.24 77.77 -45.13
CA ALA A 498 -11.05 78.08 -46.31
C ALA A 498 -12.28 78.96 -46.01
N VAL A 499 -12.80 78.96 -44.77
CA VAL A 499 -13.98 79.75 -44.38
C VAL A 499 -13.75 81.28 -44.43
N CYS A 500 -12.49 81.74 -44.45
CA CYS A 500 -12.15 83.17 -44.34
C CYS A 500 -11.35 83.75 -45.52
N GLN A 501 -11.13 83.02 -46.62
CA GLN A 501 -10.21 83.44 -47.70
C GLN A 501 -10.86 83.62 -49.09
N GLN A 502 -12.19 83.71 -49.19
CA GLN A 502 -12.91 83.89 -50.47
C GLN A 502 -14.06 84.91 -50.41
N GLU A 503 -13.79 86.11 -49.86
CA GLU A 503 -14.58 87.32 -50.21
C GLU A 503 -13.92 88.14 -51.36
N GLU A 504 -12.71 87.80 -51.82
CA GLU A 504 -11.97 88.58 -52.86
C GLU A 504 -11.70 87.89 -54.21
N GLU A 505 -11.65 86.55 -54.31
CA GLU A 505 -11.36 85.87 -55.59
C GLU A 505 -12.52 84.99 -56.10
N THR A 506 -13.31 85.56 -57.01
CA THR A 506 -14.21 84.83 -57.91
C THR A 506 -13.72 84.93 -59.36
N VAL A 507 -13.24 83.84 -59.96
CA VAL A 507 -13.33 83.46 -61.41
C VAL A 507 -12.40 82.27 -61.73
N GLY A 508 -12.95 81.20 -62.35
CA GLY A 508 -12.19 80.09 -62.97
C GLY A 508 -11.61 79.03 -62.01
N ALA A 509 -11.34 77.78 -62.43
CA ALA A 509 -11.74 77.08 -63.67
C ALA A 509 -11.78 75.53 -63.47
N GLU A 510 -12.14 74.82 -64.53
CA GLU A 510 -12.68 73.45 -64.60
C GLU A 510 -11.82 72.24 -64.16
N ALA A 511 -12.53 71.20 -63.67
CA ALA A 511 -12.45 69.75 -63.96
C ALA A 511 -11.13 68.98 -64.22
N VAL A 512 -11.10 67.70 -63.77
CA VAL A 512 -10.99 66.46 -64.60
C VAL A 512 -10.83 65.19 -63.73
N THR A 513 -11.36 64.06 -64.20
CA THR A 513 -11.21 62.68 -63.68
C THR A 513 -11.00 61.71 -64.87
N PRO A 514 -10.77 60.38 -64.75
CA PRO A 514 -10.51 59.53 -63.56
C PRO A 514 -9.28 58.59 -63.75
N SER A 515 -9.09 57.61 -62.85
CA SER A 515 -8.86 56.16 -63.12
C SER A 515 -7.86 55.45 -62.18
N ALA A 516 -8.09 54.16 -61.95
CA ALA A 516 -7.19 53.18 -61.31
C ALA A 516 -6.80 52.13 -62.38
N PRO A 517 -5.87 51.16 -62.18
CA PRO A 517 -6.07 50.04 -61.22
C PRO A 517 -4.79 49.30 -60.72
N LEU A 518 -5.03 48.12 -60.09
CA LEU A 518 -4.16 46.92 -59.92
C LEU A 518 -3.09 46.85 -58.80
N PHE A 519 -3.01 45.65 -58.22
CA PHE A 519 -1.93 45.10 -57.38
C PHE A 519 -0.97 44.24 -58.25
N PRO A 520 0.26 43.96 -57.77
CA PRO A 520 0.67 42.55 -57.68
C PRO A 520 1.58 42.17 -56.48
N ASP A 521 1.45 40.92 -56.07
CA ASP A 521 2.39 39.92 -55.51
C ASP A 521 3.67 40.26 -54.69
N SER A 522 3.94 39.35 -53.74
CA SER A 522 5.20 39.11 -53.00
C SER A 522 6.00 37.96 -53.67
N PRO A 523 7.19 37.48 -53.21
CA PRO A 523 7.90 37.75 -51.93
C PRO A 523 9.45 37.86 -51.97
N LEU A 524 10.09 38.27 -50.86
CA LEU A 524 11.23 37.56 -50.19
C LEU A 524 11.74 38.26 -48.90
N ARG A 525 12.66 37.58 -48.19
CA ARG A 525 13.32 37.88 -46.88
C ARG A 525 13.99 39.28 -46.80
N SER A 526 14.32 39.85 -45.62
CA SER A 526 14.66 39.22 -44.32
C SER A 526 14.37 40.08 -43.07
N GLU A 527 14.37 39.40 -41.92
CA GLU A 527 14.72 39.82 -40.52
C GLU A 527 14.61 41.28 -40.04
N VAL A 528 13.96 41.46 -38.87
CA VAL A 528 14.59 41.90 -37.58
C VAL A 528 13.56 41.70 -36.44
N ALA A 529 14.01 41.65 -35.18
CA ALA A 529 13.24 41.11 -34.04
C ALA A 529 12.66 42.14 -33.04
N ALA A 530 11.53 41.78 -32.42
CA ALA A 530 11.11 42.14 -31.06
C ALA A 530 10.15 41.03 -30.55
N ALA A 531 10.37 40.28 -29.46
CA ALA A 531 10.73 40.60 -28.07
C ALA A 531 9.53 40.94 -27.16
N TYR A 532 8.90 39.91 -26.59
CA TYR A 532 8.13 39.95 -25.32
C TYR A 532 8.33 38.61 -24.56
N PRO A 533 8.21 38.56 -23.21
CA PRO A 533 8.79 37.49 -22.40
C PRO A 533 7.82 36.35 -22.00
N SER A 534 8.39 35.17 -21.75
CA SER A 534 7.71 34.01 -21.14
C SER A 534 7.99 33.91 -19.62
N PRO A 535 7.07 33.34 -18.82
CA PRO A 535 7.36 32.94 -17.43
C PRO A 535 8.38 31.80 -17.33
N PRO A 536 9.05 31.60 -16.18
CA PRO A 536 10.16 30.67 -16.04
C PRO A 536 9.77 29.19 -15.90
N HIS A 537 10.70 28.30 -16.27
CA HIS A 537 10.57 26.85 -16.11
C HIS A 537 10.81 26.37 -14.67
N THR A 538 10.17 25.25 -14.31
CA THR A 538 10.66 24.28 -13.32
C THR A 538 10.83 22.89 -13.98
N PRO A 539 11.78 22.07 -13.55
CA PRO A 539 12.32 20.99 -14.39
C PRO A 539 11.48 19.70 -14.38
N VAL A 540 11.43 19.02 -15.53
CA VAL A 540 10.88 17.66 -15.67
C VAL A 540 12.03 16.66 -15.79
N THR A 541 12.24 15.86 -14.74
CA THR A 541 12.97 14.57 -14.84
C THR A 541 12.00 13.44 -15.20
N PRO A 542 12.45 12.41 -15.95
CA PRO A 542 11.55 11.58 -16.72
C PRO A 542 10.80 10.53 -15.90
N SER A 543 9.52 10.33 -16.25
CA SER A 543 8.75 9.15 -15.84
C SER A 543 8.98 8.03 -16.86
N ALA A 544 9.54 6.90 -16.40
CA ALA A 544 9.78 5.75 -17.27
C ALA A 544 8.47 5.02 -17.58
N SER A 545 8.02 5.09 -18.83
CA SER A 545 6.82 4.41 -19.33
C SER A 545 7.13 3.01 -19.86
N GLY A 546 6.32 2.03 -19.46
CA GLY A 546 5.93 0.86 -20.27
C GLY A 546 7.04 -0.05 -20.83
N SER A 547 7.19 -1.24 -20.26
CA SER A 547 7.79 -2.36 -20.97
C SER A 547 6.92 -2.78 -22.17
N MET A 548 7.46 -2.65 -23.38
CA MET A 548 7.04 -3.43 -24.54
C MET A 548 8.19 -4.34 -24.99
N ASP A 549 7.89 -5.37 -25.78
CA ASP A 549 8.84 -6.40 -26.17
C ASP A 549 10.06 -5.86 -26.96
N PRO A 550 11.20 -6.56 -26.93
CA PRO A 550 12.45 -6.12 -27.56
C PRO A 550 12.45 -6.26 -29.10
N GLY A 551 11.55 -5.56 -29.77
CA GLY A 551 11.41 -5.50 -31.23
C GLY A 551 11.82 -4.14 -31.81
N SER A 552 13.13 -3.96 -32.02
CA SER A 552 13.76 -2.92 -32.87
C SER A 552 12.96 -1.61 -33.11
N SER A 553 13.02 -0.66 -32.18
CA SER A 553 12.53 0.70 -32.42
C SER A 553 13.29 1.37 -33.58
N GLU A 554 12.58 1.83 -34.60
CA GLU A 554 13.17 2.48 -35.79
C GLU A 554 13.72 3.88 -35.49
N CYS A 555 14.61 4.37 -36.38
CA CYS A 555 15.17 5.71 -36.32
C CYS A 555 14.12 6.74 -36.74
N VAL A 556 13.72 7.63 -35.82
CA VAL A 556 12.68 8.66 -36.03
C VAL A 556 13.06 9.68 -37.13
N VAL A 557 14.31 9.69 -37.60
CA VAL A 557 14.81 10.61 -38.64
C VAL A 557 14.79 10.02 -40.06
N CYS A 558 15.07 8.72 -40.22
CA CYS A 558 15.14 8.07 -41.54
C CYS A 558 14.13 6.93 -41.74
N MET A 559 13.57 6.38 -40.66
CA MET A 559 12.67 5.22 -40.57
C MET A 559 13.29 3.88 -41.08
N GLU A 560 14.20 3.90 -42.05
CA GLU A 560 14.87 2.73 -42.64
C GLU A 560 15.74 1.86 -41.70
N ARG A 561 16.14 2.36 -40.52
CA ARG A 561 17.22 1.76 -39.72
C ARG A 561 16.88 1.76 -38.24
N GLY A 562 17.24 0.69 -37.53
CA GLY A 562 17.07 0.60 -36.08
C GLY A 562 17.75 1.74 -35.31
N SER A 563 17.12 2.19 -34.23
CA SER A 563 17.68 3.15 -33.29
C SER A 563 18.76 2.48 -32.42
N GLN A 564 19.94 3.10 -32.37
CA GLN A 564 21.19 2.50 -31.88
C GLN A 564 22.00 3.46 -31.01
N VAL A 565 21.50 4.68 -30.79
CA VAL A 565 22.19 5.73 -30.03
C VAL A 565 21.28 6.27 -28.93
N ILE A 566 21.80 6.27 -27.69
CA ILE A 566 21.22 6.93 -26.52
C ILE A 566 21.70 8.38 -26.48
N PHE A 567 20.80 9.34 -26.32
CA PHE A 567 21.12 10.75 -26.12
C PHE A 567 21.09 11.12 -24.64
N LEU A 568 22.19 11.65 -24.12
CA LEU A 568 22.30 12.16 -22.75
C LEU A 568 22.23 13.70 -22.74
N PRO A 569 21.57 14.31 -21.74
CA PRO A 569 21.08 13.69 -20.50
C PRO A 569 19.69 13.03 -20.58
N CYS A 570 18.97 13.13 -21.71
CA CYS A 570 17.54 12.75 -21.75
C CYS A 570 17.21 11.25 -21.77
N GLY A 571 18.19 10.36 -22.01
CA GLY A 571 18.02 8.90 -21.99
C GLY A 571 17.32 8.30 -23.21
N HIS A 572 16.80 9.10 -24.14
CA HIS A 572 16.08 8.62 -25.32
C HIS A 572 16.96 7.83 -26.30
N VAL A 573 16.41 6.74 -26.83
CA VAL A 573 16.96 5.94 -27.93
C VAL A 573 16.04 6.09 -29.14
N CYS A 574 16.43 6.94 -30.10
CA CYS A 574 15.53 7.34 -31.19
C CYS A 574 16.20 7.51 -32.56
N CYS A 575 17.52 7.29 -32.65
CA CYS A 575 18.28 7.51 -33.89
C CYS A 575 19.28 6.39 -34.17
N CYS A 576 19.49 6.08 -35.45
CA CYS A 576 20.55 5.19 -35.91
C CYS A 576 21.92 5.88 -35.88
N LEU A 577 22.99 5.11 -36.09
CA LEU A 577 24.37 5.62 -36.05
C LEU A 577 24.67 6.75 -37.04
N VAL A 578 23.96 6.84 -38.16
CA VAL A 578 24.20 7.86 -39.21
C VAL A 578 23.42 9.15 -38.96
N CYS A 579 22.13 9.07 -38.65
CA CYS A 579 21.29 10.26 -38.44
C CYS A 579 21.63 11.02 -37.15
N ASN A 580 22.32 10.37 -36.20
CA ASN A 580 22.77 10.96 -34.93
C ASN A 580 23.69 12.18 -35.10
N ASP A 581 24.62 12.14 -36.05
CA ASP A 581 25.73 13.10 -36.09
C ASP A 581 25.28 14.51 -36.54
N ALA A 582 24.16 14.60 -37.26
CA ALA A 582 23.56 15.86 -37.70
C ALA A 582 22.65 16.54 -36.65
N LEU A 583 22.37 15.88 -35.51
CA LEU A 583 21.42 16.37 -34.50
C LEU A 583 22.13 17.08 -33.35
N LEU A 584 21.76 18.33 -33.09
CA LEU A 584 22.17 19.07 -31.88
C LEU A 584 21.22 18.84 -30.69
N ASN A 585 19.94 18.60 -30.97
CA ASN A 585 18.87 18.41 -29.99
C ASN A 585 18.12 17.09 -30.25
N CYS A 586 17.62 16.44 -29.19
CA CYS A 586 16.87 15.19 -29.29
C CYS A 586 15.51 15.42 -30.01
N PRO A 587 15.13 14.62 -31.02
CA PRO A 587 13.88 14.83 -31.75
C PRO A 587 12.62 14.58 -30.90
N LEU A 588 12.70 13.72 -29.87
CA LEU A 588 11.57 13.40 -28.99
C LEU A 588 11.29 14.51 -27.95
N CYS A 589 12.31 14.92 -27.18
CA CYS A 589 12.15 15.85 -26.06
C CYS A 589 12.75 17.24 -26.28
N ARG A 590 13.33 17.51 -27.46
CA ARG A 590 13.97 18.78 -27.87
C ARG A 590 15.13 19.27 -27.00
N SER A 591 15.53 18.50 -25.98
CA SER A 591 16.70 18.77 -25.12
C SER A 591 18.01 18.68 -25.90
N ASN A 592 19.01 19.47 -25.51
CA ASN A 592 20.33 19.47 -26.13
C ASN A 592 21.10 18.15 -25.87
N ILE A 593 21.81 17.65 -26.88
CA ILE A 593 22.53 16.36 -26.82
C ILE A 593 23.98 16.59 -26.39
N ALA A 594 24.22 16.53 -25.08
CA ALA A 594 25.53 16.71 -24.47
C ALA A 594 26.47 15.51 -24.72
N GLN A 595 25.95 14.28 -24.66
CA GLN A 595 26.71 13.06 -24.93
C GLN A 595 25.86 12.02 -25.70
N ARG A 596 26.54 11.14 -26.44
CA ARG A 596 25.95 10.14 -27.33
C ARG A 596 26.56 8.78 -27.02
N VAL A 597 25.75 7.80 -26.64
CA VAL A 597 26.21 6.44 -26.29
C VAL A 597 25.70 5.45 -27.32
N ARG A 598 26.57 4.62 -27.89
CA ARG A 598 26.20 3.61 -28.90
C ARG A 598 25.80 2.31 -28.21
N LEU A 599 24.65 1.77 -28.58
CA LEU A 599 24.20 0.43 -28.18
C LEU A 599 24.86 -0.60 -29.08
N PHE A 600 25.66 -1.50 -28.48
CA PHE A 600 26.11 -2.72 -29.12
C PHE A 600 25.11 -3.84 -28.80
N GLN A 601 24.43 -4.34 -29.83
CA GLN A 601 23.82 -5.67 -29.79
C GLN A 601 24.92 -6.67 -30.17
N GLY A 602 24.98 -7.79 -29.45
CA GLY A 602 25.89 -8.91 -29.69
C GLY A 602 25.12 -10.16 -30.09
#